data_AF-A0A9E8N2D9-F1
#
_entry.id   AF-A0A9E8N2D9-F1
#
_cell.length_a   1.000
_cell.length_b   1.000
_cell.length_c   1.000
_cell.angle_alpha   90.00
_cell.angle_beta   90.00
_cell.angle_gamma   90.00
#
_symmetry.space_group_name_H-M   'P 1'
#
loop_
_entity.id
_entity.type
_entity.pdbx_description
1 polymer ?
#
loop_
_entity_poly.entity_id
_entity_poly.type
_entity_poly.pdbx_seq_one_letter_code
_entity_poly.pdbx_strand_id
1 'polypeptide(L)'
;MCEAYQNINFLNYSYGTPIAVVLLLGLFVLFSGFKNISNRIYFLSIIGFLIWMVCDYLSFALTNPSHILLSEKLATLGILGPMFASMFIYIFPENRQLSRKVVLALILPIIPLIILLPTKFIISSITPAPECNVTTGTFYLYLAFLILYYITSIFIISIKKIRTLKGNFKKQLILFISGTTIFLFLVILLAVIPSIYEQYNLVILAPFSVVIFAGFCAYAIVRYQVFNLKIIAAQMLVISLIILIGSLLFYVREAGGRVLIAVNLLLSLFFGWLLVRSVKMEIKQKEELKKLSDDLAVANEKLRKIDASKTDFINIASHQLKKAPTPIKGNVSLLLEGSYGEVPENQKKILQEVYTANERQIDLVDDLLNVARMESGRVQLDFQKQRIEDICQEVYTNLLPAAKEKGLELGYEKPKKPLPILSLDKGKIFEAIFNFVENAIKL
;
A
#
# COMPACT_ATOMS: atom_id res chain seq x y z
N MET A 1 -48.90 -5.91 -19.86
CA MET A 1 -48.47 -4.57 -19.34
C MET A 1 -49.63 -3.64 -18.94
N CYS A 2 -50.86 -3.73 -19.47
CA CYS A 2 -51.89 -2.69 -19.23
C CYS A 2 -52.96 -3.00 -18.18
N GLU A 3 -53.15 -4.24 -17.73
CA GLU A 3 -54.00 -4.52 -16.55
C GLU A 3 -53.31 -5.29 -15.42
N ALA A 4 -52.07 -5.75 -15.65
CA ALA A 4 -51.27 -6.41 -14.62
C ALA A 4 -50.16 -5.46 -14.17
N TYR A 5 -50.46 -4.59 -13.18
CA TYR A 5 -49.65 -4.39 -11.96
C TYR A 5 -50.28 -3.30 -11.07
N GLN A 6 -51.31 -3.68 -10.30
CA GLN A 6 -51.99 -2.82 -9.32
C GLN A 6 -51.10 -2.38 -8.13
N ASN A 7 -49.82 -2.78 -8.08
CA ASN A 7 -48.92 -2.42 -6.98
C ASN A 7 -47.77 -1.53 -7.45
N ILE A 8 -48.10 -0.26 -7.73
CA ILE A 8 -47.10 0.77 -8.07
C ILE A 8 -46.01 0.92 -7.00
N ASN A 9 -46.33 0.60 -5.74
CA ASN A 9 -45.34 0.60 -4.66
C ASN A 9 -44.29 -0.50 -4.85
N PHE A 10 -44.70 -1.68 -5.32
CA PHE A 10 -43.76 -2.77 -5.62
C PHE A 10 -42.86 -2.40 -6.79
N LEU A 11 -43.43 -1.79 -7.84
CA LEU A 11 -42.68 -1.33 -8.99
C LEU A 11 -41.65 -0.25 -8.60
N ASN A 12 -42.06 0.73 -7.81
CA ASN A 12 -41.18 1.79 -7.29
C ASN A 12 -40.03 1.21 -6.45
N TYR A 13 -40.31 0.19 -5.64
CA TYR A 13 -39.28 -0.47 -4.84
C TYR A 13 -38.30 -1.26 -5.71
N SER A 14 -38.82 -2.08 -6.63
CA SER A 14 -38.01 -2.98 -7.44
C SER A 14 -37.13 -2.26 -8.46
N TYR A 15 -37.55 -1.11 -8.99
CA TYR A 15 -36.74 -0.32 -9.94
C TYR A 15 -36.04 0.88 -9.28
N GLY A 16 -36.72 1.60 -8.39
CA GLY A 16 -36.16 2.79 -7.75
C GLY A 16 -34.93 2.49 -6.89
N THR A 17 -34.93 1.37 -6.17
CA THR A 17 -33.80 0.99 -5.32
C THR A 17 -32.55 0.64 -6.15
N PRO A 18 -32.62 -0.26 -7.15
CA PRO A 18 -31.46 -0.55 -7.99
C PRO A 18 -30.95 0.66 -8.76
N ILE A 19 -31.85 1.50 -9.30
CA ILE A 19 -31.47 2.74 -9.99
C ILE A 19 -30.65 3.64 -9.06
N ALA A 20 -31.12 3.88 -7.83
CA ALA A 20 -30.41 4.74 -6.87
C ALA A 20 -29.03 4.19 -6.50
N VAL A 21 -28.95 2.89 -6.17
CA VAL A 21 -27.68 2.23 -5.78
C VAL A 21 -26.65 2.29 -6.91
N VAL A 22 -27.07 1.97 -8.13
CA VAL A 22 -26.20 1.90 -9.30
C VAL A 22 -25.76 3.29 -9.75
N LEU A 23 -26.65 4.29 -9.72
CA LEU A 23 -26.31 5.68 -10.01
C LEU A 23 -25.27 6.23 -9.03
N LEU A 24 -25.44 5.95 -7.73
CA LEU A 24 -24.48 6.37 -6.71
C LEU A 24 -23.11 5.72 -6.92
N LEU A 25 -23.07 4.42 -7.19
CA LEU A 25 -21.82 3.72 -7.49
C LEU A 25 -21.13 4.32 -8.73
N GLY A 26 -21.90 4.63 -9.77
CA GLY A 26 -21.38 5.24 -11.00
C GLY A 26 -20.81 6.64 -10.78
N LEU A 27 -21.58 7.53 -10.17
CA LEU A 27 -21.13 8.90 -9.86
C LEU A 27 -19.88 8.87 -8.98
N PHE A 28 -19.83 7.96 -8.01
CA PHE A 28 -18.68 7.80 -7.15
C PHE A 28 -17.43 7.41 -7.94
N VAL A 29 -17.50 6.36 -8.77
CA VAL A 29 -16.36 5.95 -9.61
C VAL A 29 -15.92 7.09 -10.51
N LEU A 30 -16.85 7.87 -11.08
CA LEU A 30 -16.52 9.05 -11.89
C LEU A 30 -15.78 10.13 -11.10
N PHE A 31 -16.33 10.61 -9.98
CA PHE A 31 -15.72 11.71 -9.20
C PHE A 31 -14.37 11.32 -8.59
N SER A 32 -14.23 10.05 -8.24
CA SER A 32 -13.01 9.51 -7.65
C SER A 32 -11.79 9.53 -8.59
N GLY A 33 -12.01 9.70 -9.90
CA GLY A 33 -10.95 9.73 -10.88
C GLY A 33 -11.42 10.22 -12.24
N PHE A 34 -12.01 11.42 -12.31
CA PHE A 34 -12.65 11.92 -13.53
C PHE A 34 -11.68 12.02 -14.72
N LYS A 35 -10.39 12.22 -14.44
CA LYS A 35 -9.33 12.25 -15.47
C LYS A 35 -9.00 10.84 -16.00
N ASN A 36 -9.23 9.79 -15.22
CA ASN A 36 -8.97 8.41 -15.63
C ASN A 36 -10.01 7.95 -16.67
N ILE A 37 -9.53 7.41 -17.79
CA ILE A 37 -10.37 6.89 -18.87
C ILE A 37 -11.20 5.68 -18.41
N SER A 38 -10.63 4.83 -17.55
CA SER A 38 -11.30 3.63 -17.03
C SER A 38 -12.54 3.98 -16.21
N ASN A 39 -12.42 4.98 -15.33
CA ASN A 39 -13.53 5.47 -14.50
C ASN A 39 -14.65 6.07 -15.35
N ARG A 40 -14.31 6.85 -16.38
CA ARG A 40 -15.28 7.44 -17.30
C ARG A 40 -16.04 6.37 -18.08
N ILE A 41 -15.35 5.35 -18.60
CA ILE A 41 -15.99 4.28 -19.37
C ILE A 41 -16.85 3.38 -18.47
N TYR A 42 -16.42 3.11 -17.25
CA TYR A 42 -17.25 2.42 -16.25
C TYR A 42 -18.52 3.21 -15.93
N PHE A 43 -18.42 4.54 -15.79
CA PHE A 43 -19.61 5.37 -15.59
C PHE A 43 -20.56 5.34 -16.79
N LEU A 44 -20.03 5.37 -18.02
CA LEU A 44 -20.83 5.25 -19.24
C LEU A 44 -21.53 3.88 -19.35
N SER A 45 -20.91 2.79 -18.87
CA SER A 45 -21.59 1.49 -18.83
C SER A 45 -22.75 1.49 -17.85
N ILE A 46 -22.59 2.13 -16.69
CA ILE A 46 -23.65 2.34 -15.71
C ILE A 46 -24.81 3.15 -16.31
N ILE A 47 -24.53 4.22 -17.05
CA ILE A 47 -25.58 5.00 -17.74
C ILE A 47 -26.40 4.12 -18.68
N GLY A 48 -25.76 3.21 -19.42
CA GLY A 48 -26.48 2.27 -20.28
C GLY A 48 -27.48 1.39 -19.51
N PHE A 49 -27.05 0.82 -18.37
CA PHE A 49 -27.95 0.05 -17.51
C PHE A 49 -29.07 0.91 -16.89
N LEU A 50 -28.79 2.16 -16.53
CA LEU A 50 -29.79 3.09 -16.02
C LEU A 50 -30.84 3.44 -17.07
N ILE A 51 -30.44 3.66 -18.34
CA ILE A 51 -31.38 3.89 -19.44
C ILE A 51 -32.33 2.72 -19.58
N TRP A 52 -31.81 1.49 -19.58
CA TRP A 52 -32.64 0.28 -19.63
C TRP A 52 -33.62 0.23 -18.44
N MET A 53 -33.13 0.32 -17.20
CA MET A 53 -33.99 0.22 -16.01
C MET A 53 -35.07 1.31 -15.95
N VAL A 54 -34.75 2.55 -16.33
CA VAL A 54 -35.72 3.66 -16.31
C VAL A 54 -36.79 3.44 -17.40
N CYS A 55 -36.39 3.02 -18.60
CA CYS A 55 -37.33 2.78 -19.68
C CYS A 55 -38.22 1.54 -19.42
N ASP A 56 -37.65 0.49 -18.84
CA ASP A 56 -38.40 -0.70 -18.42
C ASP A 56 -39.38 -0.36 -17.27
N TYR A 57 -38.95 0.42 -16.27
CA TYR A 57 -39.87 0.97 -15.26
C TYR A 57 -41.04 1.74 -15.87
N LEU A 58 -40.75 2.61 -16.84
CA LEU A 58 -41.77 3.42 -17.52
C LEU A 58 -42.73 2.57 -18.35
N SER A 59 -42.29 1.45 -18.95
CA SER A 59 -43.19 0.58 -19.71
C SER A 59 -44.21 -0.14 -18.82
N PHE A 60 -43.85 -0.44 -17.56
CA PHE A 60 -44.79 -0.95 -16.55
C PHE A 60 -45.61 0.14 -15.84
N ALA A 61 -45.11 1.37 -15.74
CA ALA A 61 -45.76 2.46 -15.00
C ALA A 61 -46.79 3.25 -15.84
N LEU A 62 -46.65 3.26 -17.17
CA LEU A 62 -47.49 4.03 -18.08
C LEU A 62 -48.69 3.23 -18.57
N THR A 63 -49.82 3.90 -18.80
CA THR A 63 -51.05 3.29 -19.32
C THR A 63 -51.30 3.58 -20.80
N ASN A 64 -50.71 4.66 -21.32
CA ASN A 64 -50.87 5.08 -22.71
C ASN A 64 -50.00 4.23 -23.65
N PRO A 65 -50.58 3.47 -24.61
CA PRO A 65 -49.82 2.56 -25.47
C PRO A 65 -48.72 3.23 -26.30
N SER A 66 -48.91 4.49 -26.71
CA SER A 66 -47.90 5.28 -27.43
C SER A 66 -46.67 5.60 -26.58
N HIS A 67 -46.87 5.90 -25.29
CA HIS A 67 -45.78 6.17 -24.36
C HIS A 67 -45.07 4.89 -23.93
N ILE A 68 -45.80 3.78 -23.75
CA ILE A 68 -45.20 2.45 -23.51
C ILE A 68 -44.32 2.06 -24.72
N LEU A 69 -44.82 2.24 -25.95
CA LEU A 69 -44.07 1.92 -27.16
C LEU A 69 -42.79 2.74 -27.30
N LEU A 70 -42.85 4.03 -26.95
CA LEU A 70 -41.65 4.87 -26.92
C LEU A 70 -40.66 4.38 -25.86
N SER A 71 -41.15 4.03 -24.67
CA SER A 71 -40.32 3.55 -23.58
C SER A 71 -39.60 2.25 -23.95
N GLU A 72 -40.32 1.28 -24.47
CA GLU A 72 -39.78 -0.01 -24.93
C GLU A 72 -38.73 0.18 -26.04
N LYS A 73 -38.96 1.11 -26.97
CA LYS A 73 -37.95 1.46 -27.99
C LYS A 73 -36.69 2.04 -27.35
N LEU A 74 -36.82 3.01 -26.44
CA LEU A 74 -35.68 3.62 -25.75
C LEU A 74 -34.93 2.62 -24.86
N ALA A 75 -35.62 1.63 -24.28
CA ALA A 75 -35.01 0.57 -23.47
C ALA A 75 -33.93 -0.22 -24.25
N THR A 76 -34.07 -0.33 -25.58
CA THR A 76 -33.07 -1.00 -26.44
C THR A 76 -31.71 -0.27 -26.48
N LEU A 77 -31.66 1.03 -26.16
CA LEU A 77 -30.41 1.77 -25.98
C LEU A 77 -29.63 1.30 -24.74
N GLY A 78 -30.24 0.48 -23.89
CA GLY A 78 -29.58 -0.26 -22.82
C GLY A 78 -28.35 -1.06 -23.26
N ILE A 79 -28.29 -1.44 -24.55
CA ILE A 79 -27.14 -2.13 -25.16
C ILE A 79 -25.82 -1.36 -25.02
N LEU A 80 -25.89 -0.04 -24.83
CA LEU A 80 -24.72 0.79 -24.56
C LEU A 80 -24.00 0.36 -23.28
N GLY A 81 -24.73 -0.20 -22.29
CA GLY A 81 -24.15 -0.71 -21.04
C GLY A 81 -23.13 -1.82 -21.29
N PRO A 82 -23.53 -2.97 -21.87
CA PRO A 82 -22.63 -4.04 -22.28
C PRO A 82 -21.51 -3.58 -23.23
N MET A 83 -21.79 -2.65 -24.15
CA MET A 83 -20.75 -2.10 -25.03
C MET A 83 -19.65 -1.41 -24.22
N PHE A 84 -20.00 -0.43 -23.37
CA PHE A 84 -19.02 0.27 -22.55
C PHE A 84 -18.39 -0.67 -21.50
N ALA A 85 -19.09 -1.69 -21.01
CA ALA A 85 -18.51 -2.70 -20.14
C ALA A 85 -17.42 -3.52 -20.85
N SER A 86 -17.61 -3.85 -22.14
CA SER A 86 -16.57 -4.52 -22.94
C SER A 86 -15.35 -3.61 -23.17
N MET A 87 -15.55 -2.31 -23.40
CA MET A 87 -14.47 -1.31 -23.47
C MET A 87 -13.75 -1.16 -22.14
N PHE A 88 -14.48 -1.16 -21.02
CA PHE A 88 -13.93 -1.08 -19.68
C PHE A 88 -13.00 -2.26 -19.41
N ILE A 89 -13.45 -3.49 -19.65
CA ILE A 89 -12.64 -4.71 -19.46
C ILE A 89 -11.41 -4.71 -20.37
N TYR A 90 -11.48 -4.10 -21.55
CA TYR A 90 -10.31 -3.97 -22.43
C TYR A 90 -9.20 -3.10 -21.81
N ILE A 91 -9.55 -2.05 -21.07
CA ILE A 91 -8.59 -1.10 -20.48
C ILE A 91 -8.16 -1.53 -19.08
N PHE A 92 -9.12 -2.00 -18.30
CA PHE A 92 -8.95 -2.41 -16.91
C PHE A 92 -8.23 -3.77 -16.79
N PRO A 93 -7.30 -4.01 -15.84
CA PRO A 93 -6.84 -3.12 -14.78
C PRO A 93 -5.60 -2.27 -15.09
N GLU A 94 -4.96 -2.47 -16.25
CA GLU A 94 -3.67 -1.86 -16.59
C GLU A 94 -3.77 -0.43 -17.15
N ASN A 95 -4.97 0.13 -17.30
CA ASN A 95 -5.23 1.46 -17.90
C ASN A 95 -4.57 1.65 -19.27
N ARG A 96 -4.63 0.63 -20.13
CA ARG A 96 -4.12 0.70 -21.52
C ARG A 96 -4.88 1.71 -22.36
N GLN A 97 -4.22 2.32 -23.34
CA GLN A 97 -4.91 3.12 -24.35
C GLN A 97 -5.83 2.25 -25.21
N LEU A 98 -7.02 2.77 -25.54
CA LEU A 98 -7.96 2.15 -26.47
C LEU A 98 -7.38 2.20 -27.88
N SER A 99 -7.21 1.03 -28.51
CA SER A 99 -6.88 0.97 -29.93
C SER A 99 -8.09 1.39 -30.76
N ARG A 100 -7.86 2.21 -31.81
CA ARG A 100 -8.90 2.62 -32.77
C ARG A 100 -9.67 1.43 -33.34
N LYS A 101 -8.99 0.29 -33.59
CA LYS A 101 -9.62 -0.93 -34.11
C LYS A 101 -10.64 -1.53 -33.14
N VAL A 102 -10.35 -1.51 -31.84
CA VAL A 102 -11.24 -2.04 -30.79
C VAL A 102 -12.44 -1.13 -30.61
N VAL A 103 -12.24 0.19 -30.61
CA VAL A 103 -13.33 1.17 -30.55
C VAL A 103 -14.28 0.99 -31.73
N LEU A 104 -13.75 0.90 -32.95
CA LEU A 104 -14.56 0.68 -34.15
C LEU A 104 -15.31 -0.65 -34.11
N ALA A 105 -14.65 -1.75 -33.71
CA ALA A 105 -15.28 -3.06 -33.61
C ALA A 105 -16.46 -3.09 -32.62
N LEU A 106 -16.41 -2.30 -31.55
CA LEU A 106 -17.46 -2.25 -30.54
C LEU A 106 -18.57 -1.24 -30.86
N ILE A 107 -18.29 -0.15 -31.58
CA ILE A 107 -19.29 0.89 -31.90
C ILE A 107 -20.04 0.60 -33.20
N LEU A 108 -19.34 0.13 -34.24
CA LEU A 108 -19.92 -0.06 -35.57
C LEU A 108 -21.19 -0.95 -35.57
N PRO A 109 -21.25 -2.05 -34.79
CA PRO A 109 -22.45 -2.90 -34.73
C PRO A 109 -23.69 -2.22 -34.11
N ILE A 110 -23.54 -1.11 -33.38
CA ILE A 110 -24.67 -0.41 -32.76
C ILE A 110 -25.33 0.56 -33.74
N ILE A 111 -24.59 1.06 -34.73
CA ILE A 111 -25.06 2.10 -35.66
C ILE A 111 -26.39 1.70 -36.34
N PRO A 112 -26.56 0.47 -36.88
CA PRO A 112 -27.84 0.05 -37.46
C PRO A 112 -29.01 0.09 -36.47
N LEU A 113 -28.76 -0.25 -35.20
CA LEU A 113 -29.78 -0.20 -34.15
C LEU A 113 -30.24 1.24 -33.88
N ILE A 114 -29.30 2.19 -33.78
CA ILE A 114 -29.62 3.61 -33.55
C ILE A 114 -30.41 4.19 -34.71
N ILE A 115 -30.01 3.89 -35.95
CA ILE A 115 -30.70 4.38 -37.16
C ILE A 115 -32.13 3.82 -37.24
N LEU A 116 -32.32 2.55 -36.87
CA LEU A 116 -33.62 1.88 -36.98
C LEU A 116 -34.52 2.08 -35.75
N LEU A 117 -34.01 2.69 -34.68
CA LEU A 117 -34.74 2.98 -33.44
C LEU A 117 -36.15 3.61 -33.64
N PRO A 118 -36.33 4.66 -34.46
CA PRO A 118 -37.65 5.28 -34.64
C PRO A 118 -38.62 4.38 -35.43
N THR A 119 -38.13 3.41 -36.20
CA THR A 119 -38.92 2.61 -37.13
C THR A 119 -39.74 1.51 -36.44
N LYS A 120 -40.59 0.83 -37.20
CA LYS A 120 -41.33 -0.37 -36.74
C LYS A 120 -40.50 -1.66 -36.79
N PHE A 121 -39.26 -1.60 -37.28
CA PHE A 121 -38.42 -2.78 -37.48
C PHE A 121 -37.88 -3.37 -36.18
N ILE A 122 -37.76 -2.56 -35.12
CA ILE A 122 -37.32 -3.04 -33.79
C ILE A 122 -38.54 -3.45 -32.95
N ILE A 123 -39.47 -2.51 -32.73
CA ILE A 123 -40.74 -2.75 -32.04
C ILE A 123 -41.85 -2.20 -32.90
N SER A 124 -42.78 -3.09 -33.29
CA SER A 124 -43.76 -2.82 -34.34
C SER A 124 -45.06 -2.22 -33.80
N SER A 125 -45.56 -2.76 -32.69
CA SER A 125 -46.81 -2.36 -32.05
C SER A 125 -46.89 -2.93 -30.62
N ILE A 126 -47.86 -2.46 -29.86
CA ILE A 126 -48.26 -3.02 -28.56
C ILE A 126 -49.74 -3.38 -28.70
N THR A 127 -50.14 -4.58 -28.25
CA THR A 127 -51.56 -4.95 -28.28
C THR A 127 -52.39 -4.02 -27.38
N PRO A 128 -53.64 -3.70 -27.73
CA PRO A 128 -54.48 -2.89 -26.86
C PRO A 128 -54.69 -3.57 -25.50
N ALA A 129 -55.06 -2.78 -24.48
CA ALA A 129 -55.42 -3.31 -23.17
C ALA A 129 -56.52 -4.39 -23.29
N PRO A 130 -56.46 -5.48 -22.51
CA PRO A 130 -55.71 -5.64 -21.25
C PRO A 130 -54.31 -6.28 -21.36
N GLU A 131 -54.02 -6.96 -22.47
CA GLU A 131 -52.83 -7.79 -22.65
C GLU A 131 -51.55 -6.94 -22.75
N CYS A 132 -51.54 -5.92 -23.62
CA CYS A 132 -50.37 -5.07 -23.89
C CYS A 132 -49.06 -5.85 -24.03
N ASN A 133 -49.08 -6.85 -24.90
CA ASN A 133 -47.91 -7.59 -25.32
C ASN A 133 -47.16 -6.77 -26.37
N VAL A 134 -45.83 -6.79 -26.25
CA VAL A 134 -44.93 -6.08 -27.18
C VAL A 134 -44.74 -6.94 -28.42
N THR A 135 -45.16 -6.43 -29.57
CA THR A 135 -44.97 -7.12 -30.85
C THR A 135 -43.62 -6.72 -31.44
N THR A 136 -42.63 -7.59 -31.32
CA THR A 136 -41.26 -7.35 -31.80
C THR A 136 -41.20 -7.35 -33.33
N GLY A 137 -40.43 -6.43 -33.92
CA GLY A 137 -40.18 -6.40 -35.36
C GLY A 137 -39.05 -7.35 -35.78
N THR A 138 -38.86 -7.54 -37.09
CA THR A 138 -37.87 -8.47 -37.67
C THR A 138 -36.43 -8.17 -37.24
N PHE A 139 -36.12 -6.91 -36.91
CA PHE A 139 -34.79 -6.47 -36.49
C PHE A 139 -34.54 -6.67 -34.98
N TYR A 140 -35.55 -7.12 -34.20
CA TYR A 140 -35.37 -7.40 -32.78
C TYR A 140 -34.37 -8.55 -32.52
N LEU A 141 -34.30 -9.54 -33.42
CA LEU A 141 -33.29 -10.60 -33.35
C LEU A 141 -31.86 -10.05 -33.42
N TYR A 142 -31.64 -8.95 -34.14
CA TYR A 142 -30.33 -8.29 -34.19
C TYR A 142 -29.88 -7.78 -32.81
N LEU A 143 -30.81 -7.28 -32.00
CA LEU A 143 -30.52 -6.85 -30.62
C LEU A 143 -30.03 -8.03 -29.77
N ALA A 144 -30.65 -9.20 -29.89
CA ALA A 144 -30.20 -10.42 -29.20
C ALA A 144 -28.79 -10.84 -29.64
N PHE A 145 -28.48 -10.77 -30.93
CA PHE A 145 -27.12 -11.00 -31.45
C PHE A 145 -26.10 -10.01 -30.89
N LEU A 146 -26.45 -8.72 -30.80
CA LEU A 146 -25.57 -7.71 -30.21
C LEU A 146 -25.31 -7.98 -28.72
N ILE A 147 -26.34 -8.33 -27.95
CA ILE A 147 -26.19 -8.67 -26.53
C ILE A 147 -25.20 -9.85 -26.39
N LEU A 148 -25.41 -10.91 -27.17
CA LEU A 148 -24.51 -12.06 -27.16
C LEU A 148 -23.08 -11.70 -27.59
N TYR A 149 -22.93 -10.83 -28.59
CA TYR A 149 -21.63 -10.33 -29.04
C TYR A 149 -20.87 -9.59 -27.92
N TYR A 150 -21.52 -8.68 -27.19
CA TYR A 150 -20.84 -7.97 -26.09
C TYR A 150 -20.55 -8.87 -24.89
N ILE A 151 -21.47 -9.80 -24.55
CA ILE A 151 -21.24 -10.77 -23.48
C ILE A 151 -20.04 -11.67 -23.82
N THR A 152 -20.00 -12.23 -25.02
CA THR A 152 -18.87 -13.08 -25.46
C THR A 152 -17.56 -12.29 -25.52
N SER A 153 -17.59 -11.05 -26.00
CA SER A 153 -16.42 -10.15 -25.96
C SER A 153 -15.90 -9.94 -24.54
N ILE A 154 -16.80 -9.66 -23.57
CA ILE A 154 -16.47 -9.52 -22.15
C ILE A 154 -15.73 -10.76 -21.63
N PHE A 155 -16.24 -11.96 -21.89
CA PHE A 155 -15.63 -13.20 -21.43
C PHE A 155 -14.31 -13.52 -22.15
N ILE A 156 -14.23 -13.35 -23.48
CA ILE A 156 -13.01 -13.63 -24.26
C ILE A 156 -11.86 -12.73 -23.81
N ILE A 157 -12.09 -11.42 -23.70
CA ILE A 157 -11.07 -10.45 -23.27
C ILE A 157 -10.61 -10.77 -21.85
N SER A 158 -11.58 -11.06 -20.98
CA SER A 158 -11.35 -11.42 -19.58
C SER A 158 -10.47 -12.67 -19.42
N ILE A 159 -10.82 -13.77 -20.10
CA ILE A 159 -10.07 -15.03 -20.04
C ILE A 159 -8.65 -14.84 -20.58
N LYS A 160 -8.49 -14.10 -21.69
CA LYS A 160 -7.18 -13.80 -22.26
C LYS A 160 -6.29 -13.05 -21.27
N LYS A 161 -6.84 -12.06 -20.56
CA LYS A 161 -6.12 -11.27 -19.55
C LYS A 161 -5.80 -12.03 -18.27
N ILE A 162 -6.69 -12.90 -17.79
CA ILE A 162 -6.44 -13.72 -16.59
C ILE A 162 -5.20 -14.61 -16.75
N ARG A 163 -4.92 -15.07 -17.97
CA ARG A 163 -3.74 -15.89 -18.28
C ARG A 163 -2.42 -15.11 -18.16
N THR A 164 -2.45 -13.79 -18.35
CA THR A 164 -1.24 -12.93 -18.34
C THR A 164 -1.05 -12.18 -17.02
N LEU A 165 -2.14 -11.81 -16.34
CA LEU A 165 -2.10 -11.01 -15.11
C LEU A 165 -1.62 -11.82 -13.90
N LYS A 166 -0.85 -11.17 -13.00
CA LYS A 166 -0.38 -11.73 -11.72
C LYS A 166 -0.83 -10.87 -10.53
N GLY A 167 -0.78 -11.43 -9.33
CA GLY A 167 -1.05 -10.71 -8.08
C GLY A 167 -2.48 -10.18 -7.95
N ASN A 168 -2.63 -8.97 -7.39
CA ASN A 168 -3.93 -8.35 -7.12
C ASN A 168 -4.73 -8.05 -8.39
N PHE A 169 -4.07 -7.69 -9.50
CA PHE A 169 -4.75 -7.41 -10.77
C PHE A 169 -5.52 -8.61 -11.32
N LYS A 170 -4.99 -9.83 -11.16
CA LYS A 170 -5.70 -11.06 -11.53
C LYS A 170 -6.95 -11.27 -10.68
N LYS A 171 -6.83 -11.05 -9.36
CA LYS A 171 -7.95 -11.21 -8.41
C LYS A 171 -9.07 -10.20 -8.67
N GLN A 172 -8.74 -8.95 -9.00
CA GLN A 172 -9.69 -7.92 -9.41
C GLN A 172 -10.54 -8.38 -10.61
N LEU A 173 -9.88 -8.89 -11.65
CA LEU A 173 -10.56 -9.31 -12.87
C LEU A 173 -11.40 -10.56 -12.67
N ILE A 174 -10.93 -11.55 -11.90
CA ILE A 174 -11.70 -12.76 -11.54
C ILE A 174 -12.99 -12.37 -10.81
N LEU A 175 -12.90 -11.46 -9.85
CA LEU A 175 -14.05 -11.03 -9.07
C LEU A 175 -15.09 -10.31 -9.95
N PHE A 176 -14.63 -9.44 -10.85
CA PHE A 176 -15.50 -8.78 -11.82
C PHE A 176 -16.24 -9.79 -12.70
N ILE A 177 -15.54 -10.78 -13.26
CA ILE A 177 -16.15 -11.83 -14.08
C ILE A 177 -17.15 -12.65 -13.28
N SER A 178 -16.80 -13.04 -12.05
CA SER A 178 -17.72 -13.80 -11.20
C SER A 178 -19.02 -13.03 -10.94
N GLY A 179 -18.92 -11.71 -10.70
CA GLY A 179 -20.07 -10.84 -10.59
C GLY A 179 -20.89 -10.77 -11.88
N THR A 180 -20.23 -10.60 -13.03
CA THR A 180 -20.90 -10.59 -14.34
C THR A 180 -21.61 -11.92 -14.63
N THR A 181 -21.01 -13.06 -14.29
CA THR A 181 -21.64 -14.37 -14.49
C THR A 181 -22.89 -14.54 -13.64
N ILE A 182 -22.82 -14.17 -12.35
CA ILE A 182 -23.97 -14.23 -11.44
C ILE A 182 -25.08 -13.28 -11.92
N PHE A 183 -24.70 -12.06 -12.34
CA PHE A 183 -25.61 -11.10 -12.92
C PHE A 183 -26.36 -11.66 -14.13
N LEU A 184 -25.64 -12.21 -15.11
CA LEU A 184 -26.24 -12.77 -16.31
C LEU A 184 -27.14 -13.98 -16.00
N PHE A 185 -26.72 -14.84 -15.07
CA PHE A 185 -27.54 -15.95 -14.61
C PHE A 185 -28.86 -15.47 -14.00
N LEU A 186 -28.82 -14.45 -13.15
CA LEU A 186 -30.02 -13.86 -12.55
C LEU A 186 -30.91 -13.16 -13.57
N VAL A 187 -30.35 -12.47 -14.55
CA VAL A 187 -31.12 -11.87 -15.66
C VAL A 187 -31.83 -12.96 -16.47
N ILE A 188 -31.17 -14.07 -16.76
CA ILE A 188 -31.79 -15.20 -17.46
C ILE A 188 -32.94 -15.78 -16.61
N LEU A 189 -32.69 -16.00 -15.31
CA LEU A 189 -33.65 -16.60 -14.39
C LEU A 189 -34.87 -15.71 -14.11
N LEU A 190 -34.67 -14.40 -13.95
CA LEU A 190 -35.70 -13.47 -13.50
C LEU A 190 -36.35 -12.68 -14.63
N ALA A 191 -35.64 -12.41 -15.73
CA ALA A 191 -36.19 -11.69 -16.88
C ALA A 191 -36.50 -12.62 -18.06
N VAL A 192 -35.49 -13.33 -18.58
CA VAL A 192 -35.61 -14.04 -19.86
C VAL A 192 -36.58 -15.22 -19.78
N ILE A 193 -36.35 -16.16 -18.85
CA ILE A 193 -37.21 -17.35 -18.70
C ILE A 193 -38.65 -16.93 -18.39
N PRO A 194 -38.92 -16.05 -17.41
CA PRO A 194 -40.30 -15.65 -17.11
C PRO A 194 -40.98 -14.90 -18.27
N SER A 195 -40.23 -14.15 -19.08
CA SER A 195 -40.79 -13.50 -20.27
C SER A 195 -41.26 -14.50 -21.33
N ILE A 196 -40.57 -15.65 -21.46
CA ILE A 196 -40.96 -16.73 -22.40
C ILE A 196 -42.25 -17.41 -21.94
N TYR A 197 -42.43 -17.58 -20.64
CA TYR A 197 -43.63 -18.19 -20.05
C TYR A 197 -44.73 -17.17 -19.68
N GLU A 198 -44.60 -15.93 -20.14
CA GLU A 198 -45.56 -14.82 -19.88
C GLU A 198 -45.78 -14.54 -18.37
N GLN A 199 -44.80 -14.87 -17.53
CA GLN A 199 -44.80 -14.64 -16.08
C GLN A 199 -44.13 -13.31 -15.72
N TYR A 200 -44.79 -12.20 -16.08
CA TYR A 200 -44.26 -10.84 -15.86
C TYR A 200 -44.03 -10.47 -14.39
N ASN A 201 -44.60 -11.23 -13.45
CA ASN A 201 -44.41 -10.99 -12.02
C ASN A 201 -42.98 -11.21 -11.54
N LEU A 202 -42.26 -12.15 -12.16
CA LEU A 202 -40.87 -12.41 -11.85
C LEU A 202 -39.94 -11.43 -12.58
N VAL A 203 -40.37 -10.89 -13.73
CA VAL A 203 -39.61 -9.91 -14.53
C VAL A 203 -39.31 -8.64 -13.74
N ILE A 204 -40.26 -8.17 -12.94
CA ILE A 204 -40.09 -6.97 -12.09
C ILE A 204 -38.97 -7.14 -11.04
N LEU A 205 -38.56 -8.37 -10.71
CA LEU A 205 -37.45 -8.62 -9.79
C LEU A 205 -36.08 -8.56 -10.47
N ALA A 206 -36.02 -8.59 -11.81
CA ALA A 206 -34.76 -8.61 -12.55
C ALA A 206 -33.80 -7.44 -12.22
N PRO A 207 -34.24 -6.19 -11.95
CA PRO A 207 -33.35 -5.08 -11.61
C PRO A 207 -32.48 -5.32 -10.36
N PHE A 208 -32.90 -6.18 -9.43
CA PHE A 208 -32.07 -6.54 -8.27
C PHE A 208 -30.78 -7.29 -8.64
N SER A 209 -30.74 -7.94 -9.81
CA SER A 209 -29.50 -8.54 -10.33
C SER A 209 -28.38 -7.49 -10.50
N VAL A 210 -28.72 -6.25 -10.87
CA VAL A 210 -27.77 -5.14 -11.03
C VAL A 210 -27.23 -4.70 -9.66
N VAL A 211 -28.01 -4.77 -8.59
CA VAL A 211 -27.55 -4.47 -7.22
C VAL A 211 -26.52 -5.51 -6.77
N ILE A 212 -26.76 -6.79 -7.06
CA ILE A 212 -25.81 -7.86 -6.75
C ILE A 212 -24.50 -7.64 -7.52
N PHE A 213 -24.59 -7.32 -8.82
CA PHE A 213 -23.42 -6.97 -9.63
C PHE A 213 -22.66 -5.75 -9.06
N ALA A 214 -23.38 -4.69 -8.71
CA ALA A 214 -22.83 -3.50 -8.08
C ALA A 214 -22.12 -3.83 -6.75
N GLY A 215 -22.64 -4.80 -5.97
CA GLY A 215 -21.99 -5.32 -4.77
C GLY A 215 -20.63 -5.98 -5.05
N PHE A 216 -20.54 -6.82 -6.08
CA PHE A 216 -19.27 -7.40 -6.54
C PHE A 216 -18.27 -6.33 -6.98
N CYS A 217 -18.72 -5.33 -7.76
CA CYS A 217 -17.90 -4.20 -8.15
C CYS A 217 -17.42 -3.41 -6.92
N ALA A 218 -18.33 -3.09 -5.98
CA ALA A 218 -17.99 -2.37 -4.76
C ALA A 218 -16.96 -3.14 -3.92
N TYR A 219 -17.14 -4.45 -3.72
CA TYR A 219 -16.18 -5.27 -3.01
C TYR A 219 -14.80 -5.31 -3.70
N ALA A 220 -14.78 -5.39 -5.04
CA ALA A 220 -13.54 -5.33 -5.81
C ALA A 220 -12.81 -4.00 -5.58
N ILE A 221 -13.56 -2.90 -5.57
CA ILE A 221 -13.06 -1.54 -5.31
C ILE A 221 -12.45 -1.44 -3.91
N VAL A 222 -13.13 -1.95 -2.89
CA VAL A 222 -12.67 -1.93 -1.49
C VAL A 222 -11.41 -2.79 -1.32
N ARG A 223 -11.52 -4.09 -1.62
CA ARG A 223 -10.54 -5.10 -1.20
C ARG A 223 -9.24 -5.03 -1.99
N TYR A 224 -9.33 -4.67 -3.26
CA TYR A 224 -8.20 -4.71 -4.18
C TYR A 224 -7.77 -3.34 -4.68
N GLN A 225 -8.33 -2.24 -4.15
CA GLN A 225 -7.97 -0.86 -4.49
C GLN A 225 -8.00 -0.59 -6.00
N VAL A 226 -9.01 -1.14 -6.69
CA VAL A 226 -9.21 -1.09 -8.16
C VAL A 226 -9.09 0.33 -8.75
N PHE A 227 -9.34 1.36 -7.94
CA PHE A 227 -9.27 2.77 -8.34
C PHE A 227 -8.39 3.65 -7.40
N ASN A 228 -7.51 3.05 -6.58
CA ASN A 228 -6.70 3.78 -5.57
C ASN A 228 -7.54 4.63 -4.59
N LEU A 229 -8.72 4.16 -4.20
CA LEU A 229 -9.65 4.93 -3.37
C LEU A 229 -9.36 4.68 -1.91
N LYS A 230 -8.60 5.61 -1.31
CA LYS A 230 -8.03 5.41 0.02
C LYS A 230 -9.05 5.33 1.16
N ILE A 231 -10.31 5.79 1.04
CA ILE A 231 -11.17 5.99 2.23
C ILE A 231 -12.68 5.69 2.05
N ILE A 232 -13.24 5.70 0.82
CA ILE A 232 -14.69 5.91 0.64
C ILE A 232 -15.48 4.62 0.33
N ALA A 233 -14.81 3.49 0.15
CA ALA A 233 -15.47 2.27 -0.30
C ALA A 233 -16.38 1.62 0.77
N ALA A 234 -16.03 1.74 2.06
CA ALA A 234 -16.91 1.35 3.16
C ALA A 234 -18.14 2.28 3.29
N GLN A 235 -17.98 3.57 2.99
CA GLN A 235 -19.08 4.54 2.99
C GLN A 235 -20.13 4.17 1.93
N MET A 236 -19.68 3.71 0.76
CA MET A 236 -20.56 3.29 -0.33
C MET A 236 -21.42 2.08 0.03
N LEU A 237 -20.83 1.08 0.70
CA LEU A 237 -21.57 -0.11 1.14
C LEU A 237 -22.66 0.29 2.14
N VAL A 238 -22.30 1.14 3.12
CA VAL A 238 -23.23 1.67 4.12
C VAL A 238 -24.35 2.49 3.47
N ILE A 239 -24.02 3.43 2.58
CA ILE A 239 -25.02 4.26 1.88
C ILE A 239 -25.95 3.41 1.02
N SER A 240 -25.42 2.43 0.29
CA SER A 240 -26.23 1.53 -0.54
C SER A 240 -27.19 0.70 0.31
N LEU A 241 -26.73 0.23 1.47
CA LEU A 241 -27.55 -0.55 2.41
C LEU A 241 -28.63 0.32 3.07
N ILE A 242 -28.32 1.57 3.41
CA ILE A 242 -29.30 2.57 3.89
C ILE A 242 -30.36 2.83 2.83
N ILE A 243 -29.99 2.95 1.55
CA ILE A 243 -30.94 3.16 0.45
C ILE A 243 -31.82 1.93 0.24
N LEU A 244 -31.24 0.73 0.32
CA LEU A 244 -31.97 -0.53 0.21
C LEU A 244 -33.00 -0.71 1.34
N ILE A 245 -32.62 -0.37 2.57
CA ILE A 245 -33.55 -0.43 3.71
C ILE A 245 -34.57 0.70 3.63
N GLY A 246 -34.13 1.91 3.28
CA GLY A 246 -34.99 3.09 3.21
C GLY A 246 -36.06 2.98 2.13
N SER A 247 -35.75 2.34 1.00
CA SER A 247 -36.74 2.14 -0.07
C SER A 247 -37.88 1.21 0.35
N LEU A 248 -37.68 0.31 1.32
CA LEU A 248 -38.74 -0.55 1.88
C LEU A 248 -39.85 0.27 2.56
N LEU A 249 -39.57 1.49 3.04
CA LEU A 249 -40.59 2.37 3.63
C LEU A 249 -41.67 2.79 2.62
N PHE A 250 -41.32 2.86 1.33
CA PHE A 250 -42.27 3.20 0.26
C PHE A 250 -43.09 1.97 -0.18
N TYR A 251 -42.57 0.77 0.07
CA TYR A 251 -43.26 -0.48 -0.26
C TYR A 251 -44.27 -0.88 0.81
N VAL A 252 -43.82 -0.95 2.07
CA VAL A 252 -44.61 -1.48 3.18
C VAL A 252 -45.66 -0.47 3.64
N ARG A 253 -46.93 -0.85 3.56
CA ARG A 253 -48.08 -0.01 3.98
C ARG A 253 -48.47 -0.24 5.44
N GLU A 254 -48.25 -1.45 5.94
CA GLU A 254 -48.57 -1.83 7.31
C GLU A 254 -47.81 -0.96 8.33
N ALA A 255 -48.50 -0.46 9.36
CA ALA A 255 -47.91 0.41 10.36
C ALA A 255 -46.78 -0.28 11.13
N GLY A 256 -46.98 -1.54 11.53
CA GLY A 256 -45.96 -2.34 12.23
C GLY A 256 -44.69 -2.52 11.39
N GLY A 257 -44.84 -2.90 10.12
CA GLY A 257 -43.72 -3.08 9.20
C GLY A 257 -42.94 -1.78 8.94
N ARG A 258 -43.62 -0.62 8.81
CA ARG A 258 -42.95 0.68 8.66
C ARG A 258 -42.15 1.08 9.90
N VAL A 259 -42.68 0.83 11.09
CA VAL A 259 -41.95 1.07 12.35
C VAL A 259 -40.68 0.21 12.41
N LEU A 260 -40.78 -1.08 12.08
CA LEU A 260 -39.64 -1.99 12.11
C LEU A 260 -38.55 -1.59 11.09
N ILE A 261 -38.94 -1.18 9.89
CA ILE A 261 -38.01 -0.67 8.88
C ILE A 261 -37.37 0.65 9.34
N ALA A 262 -38.14 1.57 9.93
CA ALA A 262 -37.61 2.83 10.43
C ALA A 262 -36.57 2.61 11.54
N VAL A 263 -36.83 1.67 12.46
CA VAL A 263 -35.85 1.25 13.48
C VAL A 263 -34.60 0.67 12.84
N ASN A 264 -34.73 -0.26 11.89
CA ASN A 264 -33.59 -0.84 11.17
C ASN A 264 -32.79 0.21 10.39
N LEU A 265 -33.45 1.21 9.81
CA LEU A 265 -32.82 2.32 9.10
C LEU A 265 -32.00 3.19 10.07
N LEU A 266 -32.55 3.54 11.23
CA LEU A 266 -31.86 4.30 12.27
C LEU A 266 -30.64 3.54 12.81
N LEU A 267 -30.78 2.24 13.07
CA LEU A 267 -29.68 1.38 13.48
C LEU A 267 -28.58 1.32 12.40
N SER A 268 -28.98 1.14 11.13
CA SER A 268 -28.04 1.09 10.00
C SER A 268 -27.33 2.41 9.79
N LEU A 269 -27.99 3.55 10.00
CA LEU A 269 -27.38 4.88 9.98
C LEU A 269 -26.34 5.03 11.11
N PHE A 270 -26.71 4.62 12.33
CA PHE A 270 -25.84 4.71 13.51
C PHE A 270 -24.58 3.82 13.36
N PHE A 271 -24.77 2.52 13.09
CA PHE A 271 -23.66 1.59 12.89
C PHE A 271 -22.86 1.91 11.63
N GLY A 272 -23.53 2.37 10.58
CA GLY A 272 -22.90 2.84 9.36
C GLY A 272 -21.93 3.99 9.60
N TRP A 273 -22.38 5.02 10.34
CA TRP A 273 -21.53 6.15 10.74
C TRP A 273 -20.34 5.71 11.59
N LEU A 274 -20.57 4.80 12.56
CA LEU A 274 -19.52 4.26 13.43
C LEU A 274 -18.46 3.51 12.62
N LEU A 275 -18.88 2.63 11.71
CA LEU A 275 -17.98 1.85 10.86
C LEU A 275 -17.13 2.75 9.97
N VAL A 276 -17.76 3.73 9.32
CA VAL A 276 -17.06 4.71 8.47
C VAL A 276 -16.03 5.50 9.27
N ARG A 277 -16.40 5.96 10.47
CA ARG A 277 -15.49 6.68 11.38
C ARG A 277 -14.31 5.80 11.78
N SER A 278 -14.56 4.54 12.15
CA SER A 278 -13.54 3.57 12.55
C SER A 278 -12.53 3.32 11.43
N VAL A 279 -13.00 3.02 10.21
CA VAL A 279 -12.14 2.77 9.05
C VAL A 279 -11.30 3.99 8.72
N LYS A 280 -11.88 5.20 8.76
CA LYS A 280 -11.15 6.45 8.50
C LYS A 280 -10.02 6.67 9.51
N MET A 281 -10.24 6.33 10.79
CA MET A 281 -9.22 6.44 11.83
C MET A 281 -8.10 5.41 11.62
N GLU A 282 -8.42 4.14 11.36
CA GLU A 282 -7.42 3.08 11.16
C GLU A 282 -6.48 3.40 9.98
N ILE A 283 -7.04 3.92 8.88
CA ILE A 283 -6.24 4.28 7.70
C ILE A 283 -5.32 5.46 8.00
N LYS A 284 -5.82 6.49 8.71
CA LYS A 284 -5.00 7.63 9.13
C LYS A 284 -3.84 7.19 10.04
N GLN A 285 -4.12 6.30 11.00
CA GLN A 285 -3.10 5.72 11.88
C GLN A 285 -2.05 4.93 11.11
N LYS A 286 -2.44 4.11 10.12
CA LYS A 286 -1.49 3.37 9.27
C LYS A 286 -0.64 4.30 8.41
N GLU A 287 -1.20 5.38 7.88
CA GLU A 287 -0.45 6.36 7.10
C GLU A 287 0.56 7.13 7.97
N GLU A 288 0.16 7.55 9.17
CA GLU A 288 1.06 8.20 10.13
C GLU A 288 2.17 7.25 10.61
N LEU A 289 1.84 6.01 10.94
CA LEU A 289 2.80 5.00 11.35
C LEU A 289 3.81 4.70 10.24
N LYS A 290 3.34 4.60 8.99
CA LYS A 290 4.24 4.40 7.85
C LYS A 290 5.19 5.58 7.68
N LYS A 291 4.68 6.81 7.76
CA LYS A 291 5.51 8.01 7.66
C LYS A 291 6.58 8.03 8.76
N LEU A 292 6.19 7.75 10.00
CA LEU A 292 7.13 7.68 11.13
C LEU A 292 8.19 6.59 10.92
N SER A 293 7.80 5.43 10.40
CA SER A 293 8.73 4.34 10.07
C SER A 293 9.73 4.75 8.98
N ASP A 294 9.27 5.46 7.94
CA ASP A 294 10.11 5.95 6.86
C ASP A 294 11.09 7.02 7.38
N ASP A 295 10.61 7.96 8.20
CA ASP A 295 11.43 9.00 8.85
C ASP A 295 12.49 8.38 9.79
N LEU A 296 12.11 7.35 10.56
CA LEU A 296 13.02 6.60 11.43
C LEU A 296 14.11 5.89 10.61
N ALA A 297 13.75 5.29 9.47
CA ALA A 297 14.71 4.62 8.59
C ALA A 297 15.76 5.61 8.05
N VAL A 298 15.33 6.80 7.61
CA VAL A 298 16.23 7.86 7.15
C VAL A 298 17.13 8.36 8.27
N ALA A 299 16.57 8.59 9.47
CA ALA A 299 17.34 9.01 10.64
C ALA A 299 18.41 7.99 11.03
N ASN A 300 18.06 6.69 11.01
CA ASN A 300 18.99 5.60 11.32
C ASN A 300 20.10 5.49 10.26
N GLU A 301 19.78 5.62 8.96
CA GLU A 301 20.80 5.65 7.91
C GLU A 301 21.78 6.83 8.10
N LYS A 302 21.26 8.02 8.45
CA LYS A 302 22.10 9.19 8.75
C LYS A 302 22.99 8.97 9.96
N LEU A 303 22.46 8.37 11.03
CA LEU A 303 23.23 8.04 12.22
C LEU A 303 24.36 7.06 11.89
N ARG A 304 24.07 5.99 11.13
CA ARG A 304 25.09 5.04 10.68
C ARG A 304 26.19 5.69 9.84
N LYS A 305 25.85 6.63 8.97
CA LYS A 305 26.84 7.40 8.19
C LYS A 305 27.72 8.25 9.10
N ILE A 306 27.13 8.94 10.08
CA ILE A 306 27.87 9.74 11.06
C ILE A 306 28.82 8.86 11.88
N ASP A 307 28.36 7.69 12.35
CA ASP A 307 29.18 6.75 13.10
C ASP A 307 30.35 6.21 12.27
N ALA A 308 30.13 5.92 10.99
CA ALA A 308 31.19 5.53 10.06
C ALA A 308 32.21 6.66 9.89
N SER A 309 31.76 7.89 9.60
CA SER A 309 32.65 9.05 9.43
C SER A 309 33.44 9.39 10.71
N LYS A 310 32.81 9.28 11.89
CA LYS A 310 33.51 9.44 13.18
C LYS A 310 34.66 8.45 13.30
N THR A 311 34.46 7.21 12.84
CA THR A 311 35.50 6.18 12.85
C THR A 311 36.66 6.55 11.94
N ASP A 312 36.35 6.87 10.69
CA ASP A 312 37.38 7.19 9.69
C ASP A 312 38.21 8.38 10.15
N PHE A 313 37.55 9.38 10.74
CA PHE A 313 38.22 10.52 11.37
C PHE A 313 39.17 10.09 12.49
N ILE A 314 38.72 9.28 13.45
CA ILE A 314 39.59 8.80 14.56
C ILE A 314 40.78 8.00 14.02
N ASN A 315 40.57 7.14 13.03
CA ASN A 315 41.64 6.33 12.43
C ASN A 315 42.68 7.18 11.71
N ILE A 316 42.23 8.14 10.88
CA ILE A 316 43.11 9.05 10.15
C ILE A 316 43.85 9.96 11.13
N ALA A 317 43.14 10.58 12.07
CA ALA A 317 43.73 11.42 13.10
C ALA A 317 44.77 10.64 13.91
N SER A 318 44.48 9.38 14.28
CA SER A 318 45.43 8.54 15.01
C SER A 318 46.76 8.41 14.28
N HIS A 319 46.69 8.05 13.00
CA HIS A 319 47.88 7.78 12.21
C HIS A 319 48.69 9.04 11.94
N GLN A 320 48.02 10.17 11.65
CA GLN A 320 48.71 11.44 11.37
C GLN A 320 49.34 12.03 12.63
N LEU A 321 48.62 12.03 13.76
CA LEU A 321 49.12 12.57 15.03
C LEU A 321 50.27 11.72 15.60
N LYS A 322 50.26 10.39 15.40
CA LYS A 322 51.37 9.52 15.81
C LYS A 322 52.63 9.71 14.96
N LYS A 323 52.48 9.97 13.65
CA LYS A 323 53.62 10.16 12.73
C LYS A 323 54.25 11.55 12.84
N ALA A 324 53.47 12.59 13.11
CA ALA A 324 53.95 13.98 13.13
C ALA A 324 55.15 14.26 14.08
N PRO A 325 55.20 13.73 15.32
CA PRO A 325 56.31 13.99 16.25
C PRO A 325 57.54 13.08 16.04
N THR A 326 57.46 12.04 15.20
CA THR A 326 58.57 11.09 14.98
C THR A 326 59.82 11.73 14.38
N PRO A 327 59.72 12.60 13.34
CA PRO A 327 60.90 13.28 12.79
C PRO A 327 61.56 14.24 13.79
N ILE A 328 60.76 14.90 14.65
CA ILE A 328 61.27 15.79 15.70
C ILE A 328 62.09 14.97 16.70
N LYS A 329 61.54 13.84 17.18
CA LYS A 329 62.25 12.91 18.06
C LYS A 329 63.57 12.45 17.45
N GLY A 330 63.53 12.02 16.18
CA GLY A 330 64.69 11.51 15.46
C GLY A 330 65.78 12.57 15.29
N ASN A 331 65.42 13.78 14.85
CA ASN A 331 66.38 14.87 14.66
C ASN A 331 67.01 15.32 15.98
N VAL A 332 66.24 15.39 17.06
CA VAL A 332 66.78 15.73 18.38
C VAL A 332 67.69 14.62 18.91
N SER A 333 67.36 13.34 18.69
CA SER A 333 68.23 12.20 19.03
C SER A 333 69.57 12.29 18.30
N LEU A 334 69.55 12.54 16.99
CA LEU A 334 70.77 12.66 16.18
C LEU A 334 71.66 13.83 16.62
N LEU A 335 71.06 14.94 17.06
CA LEU A 335 71.79 16.07 17.64
C LEU A 335 72.41 15.70 19.00
N LEU A 336 71.66 15.00 19.87
CA LEU A 336 72.14 14.54 21.18
C LEU A 336 73.26 13.49 21.06
N GLU A 337 73.21 12.63 20.04
CA GLU A 337 74.21 11.60 19.73
C GLU A 337 75.47 12.17 19.05
N GLY A 338 75.48 13.46 18.71
CA GLY A 338 76.63 14.13 18.08
C GLY A 338 76.79 13.83 16.58
N SER A 339 75.77 13.26 15.92
CA SER A 339 75.81 12.91 14.49
C SER A 339 75.98 14.13 13.55
N TYR A 340 75.71 15.34 14.05
CA TYR A 340 75.89 16.61 13.35
C TYR A 340 77.03 17.48 13.94
N GLY A 341 77.87 16.91 14.81
CA GLY A 341 78.93 17.60 15.55
C GLY A 341 78.69 17.63 17.06
N GLU A 342 79.74 17.93 17.84
CA GLU A 342 79.63 18.04 19.30
C GLU A 342 78.78 19.25 19.70
N VAL A 343 77.78 19.00 20.55
CA VAL A 343 76.88 20.03 21.07
C VAL A 343 77.38 20.51 22.43
N PRO A 344 77.58 21.83 22.64
CA PRO A 344 77.95 22.39 23.94
C PRO A 344 77.00 21.96 25.06
N GLU A 345 77.51 21.71 26.27
CA GLU A 345 76.71 21.12 27.37
C GLU A 345 75.47 21.94 27.77
N ASN A 346 75.53 23.28 27.65
CA ASN A 346 74.37 24.14 27.86
C ASN A 346 73.26 23.92 26.81
N GLN A 347 73.60 23.60 25.57
CA GLN A 347 72.65 23.27 24.51
C GLN A 347 72.15 21.83 24.62
N LYS A 348 73.01 20.90 25.05
CA LYS A 348 72.64 19.49 25.27
C LYS A 348 71.54 19.35 26.31
N LYS A 349 71.61 20.12 27.41
CA LYS A 349 70.54 20.18 28.42
C LYS A 349 69.18 20.63 27.83
N ILE A 350 69.18 21.67 26.99
CA ILE A 350 67.96 22.16 26.32
C ILE A 350 67.42 21.12 25.33
N LEU A 351 68.28 20.48 24.53
CA LEU A 351 67.88 19.41 23.61
C LEU A 351 67.27 18.22 24.36
N GLN A 352 67.79 17.87 25.53
CA GLN A 352 67.23 16.82 26.38
C GLN A 352 65.82 17.20 26.90
N GLU A 353 65.61 18.45 27.28
CA GLU A 353 64.29 18.96 27.67
C GLU A 353 63.30 18.91 26.49
N VAL A 354 63.72 19.30 25.28
CA VAL A 354 62.91 19.21 24.06
C VAL A 354 62.57 17.77 23.70
N TYR A 355 63.55 16.86 23.81
CA TYR A 355 63.34 15.42 23.58
C TYR A 355 62.27 14.87 24.53
N THR A 356 62.42 15.16 25.82
CA THR A 356 61.51 14.71 26.88
C THR A 356 60.10 15.29 26.69
N ALA A 357 59.98 16.56 26.30
CA ALA A 357 58.70 17.19 26.00
C ALA A 357 58.00 16.55 24.79
N ASN A 358 58.76 16.23 23.73
CA ASN A 358 58.22 15.57 22.54
C ASN A 358 57.81 14.12 22.83
N GLU A 359 58.52 13.37 23.68
CA GLU A 359 58.08 12.05 24.13
C GLU A 359 56.77 12.13 24.91
N ARG A 360 56.67 13.03 25.90
CA ARG A 360 55.41 13.24 26.64
C ARG A 360 54.25 13.60 25.72
N GLN A 361 54.49 14.37 24.67
CA GLN A 361 53.47 14.71 23.68
C GLN A 361 53.03 13.49 22.87
N ILE A 362 53.96 12.61 22.48
CA ILE A 362 53.64 11.35 21.80
C ILE A 362 52.74 10.49 22.68
N ASP A 363 53.09 10.35 23.95
CA ASP A 363 52.35 9.52 24.91
C ASP A 363 50.93 10.06 25.13
N LEU A 364 50.77 11.38 25.34
CA LEU A 364 49.46 12.03 25.47
C LEU A 364 48.57 11.85 24.24
N VAL A 365 49.16 11.89 23.05
CA VAL A 365 48.43 11.65 21.79
C VAL A 365 47.99 10.19 21.71
N ASP A 366 48.88 9.24 22.00
CA ASP A 366 48.55 7.81 21.97
C ASP A 366 47.45 7.48 23.00
N ASP A 367 47.50 8.07 24.21
CA ASP A 367 46.48 7.91 25.24
C ASP A 367 45.11 8.43 24.79
N LEU A 368 45.05 9.66 24.25
CA LEU A 368 43.81 10.26 23.74
C LEU A 368 43.16 9.39 22.66
N LEU A 369 43.96 8.87 21.74
CA LEU A 369 43.50 8.02 20.65
C LEU A 369 43.05 6.65 21.14
N ASN A 370 43.74 6.09 22.14
CA ASN A 370 43.32 4.85 22.80
C ASN A 370 41.96 5.01 23.48
N VAL A 371 41.74 6.12 24.20
CA VAL A 371 40.43 6.44 24.80
C VAL A 371 39.35 6.57 23.73
N ALA A 372 39.61 7.29 22.63
CA ALA A 372 38.65 7.43 21.53
C ALA A 372 38.28 6.08 20.86
N ARG A 373 39.21 5.12 20.81
CA ARG A 373 38.97 3.75 20.34
C ARG A 373 38.19 2.91 21.35
N MET A 374 38.43 3.11 22.65
CA MET A 374 37.67 2.47 23.74
C MET A 374 36.22 2.92 23.74
N GLU A 375 35.95 4.22 23.69
CA GLU A 375 34.58 4.77 23.68
C GLU A 375 33.78 4.36 22.44
N SER A 376 34.45 4.07 21.32
CA SER A 376 33.79 3.57 20.11
C SER A 376 33.57 2.05 20.10
N GLY A 377 34.00 1.33 21.16
CA GLY A 377 33.83 -0.12 21.30
C GLY A 377 34.70 -0.94 20.34
N ARG A 378 35.78 -0.35 19.80
CA ARG A 378 36.58 -0.94 18.71
C ARG A 378 37.99 -1.32 19.11
N VAL A 379 38.27 -1.42 20.41
CA VAL A 379 39.51 -2.02 20.88
C VAL A 379 39.47 -3.51 20.55
N GLN A 380 40.32 -3.94 19.62
CA GLN A 380 40.61 -5.36 19.44
C GLN A 380 41.50 -5.80 20.60
N LEU A 381 40.99 -6.72 21.41
CA LEU A 381 41.74 -7.38 22.47
C LEU A 381 42.24 -8.71 21.92
N ASP A 382 43.55 -8.95 22.00
CA ASP A 382 44.16 -10.21 21.60
C ASP A 382 44.26 -11.14 22.81
N PHE A 383 43.18 -11.86 23.07
CA PHE A 383 43.11 -12.79 24.18
C PHE A 383 43.94 -14.04 23.91
N GLN A 384 45.03 -14.20 24.68
CA GLN A 384 45.89 -15.37 24.61
C GLN A 384 45.97 -16.07 25.96
N LYS A 385 46.31 -17.36 25.96
CA LYS A 385 46.57 -18.11 27.20
C LYS A 385 47.91 -17.66 27.77
N GLN A 386 47.86 -16.93 28.88
CA GLN A 386 49.01 -16.28 29.47
C GLN A 386 49.03 -16.50 31.00
N ARG A 387 50.21 -16.43 31.58
CA ARG A 387 50.41 -16.45 33.03
C ARG A 387 50.59 -15.02 33.52
N ILE A 388 49.79 -14.61 34.49
CA ILE A 388 49.83 -13.23 34.99
C ILE A 388 51.13 -12.94 35.75
N GLU A 389 51.76 -13.97 36.32
CA GLU A 389 53.04 -13.85 37.03
C GLU A 389 54.17 -13.36 36.14
N ASP A 390 54.15 -13.75 34.87
CA ASP A 390 55.18 -13.37 33.89
C ASP A 390 55.01 -11.88 33.53
N ILE A 391 53.76 -11.40 33.43
CA ILE A 391 53.44 -9.99 33.18
C ILE A 391 53.85 -9.13 34.38
N CYS A 392 53.49 -9.53 35.60
CA CYS A 392 53.85 -8.78 36.81
C CYS A 392 55.38 -8.74 37.02
N GLN A 393 56.08 -9.83 36.74
CA GLN A 393 57.55 -9.88 36.80
C GLN A 393 58.19 -8.93 35.78
N GLU A 394 57.63 -8.86 34.57
CA GLU A 394 58.09 -7.93 33.53
C GLU A 394 57.90 -6.47 33.97
N VAL A 395 56.74 -6.11 34.51
CA VAL A 395 56.47 -4.75 35.06
C VAL A 395 57.45 -4.41 36.19
N TYR A 396 57.63 -5.33 37.15
CA TYR A 396 58.56 -5.14 38.26
C TYR A 396 59.99 -4.86 37.77
N THR A 397 60.46 -5.63 36.79
CA THR A 397 61.82 -5.50 36.25
C THR A 397 62.02 -4.16 35.55
N ASN A 398 61.00 -3.67 34.84
CA ASN A 398 61.04 -2.39 34.12
C ASN A 398 61.00 -1.17 35.06
N LEU A 399 60.26 -1.24 36.18
CA LEU A 399 60.08 -0.10 37.09
C LEU A 399 61.07 -0.08 38.26
N LEU A 400 61.80 -1.18 38.52
CA LEU A 400 62.80 -1.25 39.58
C LEU A 400 63.90 -0.17 39.48
N PRO A 401 64.46 0.16 38.30
CA PRO A 401 65.44 1.24 38.18
C PRO A 401 64.88 2.61 38.58
N ALA A 402 63.66 2.93 38.13
CA ALA A 402 63.00 4.20 38.43
C ALA A 402 62.66 4.36 39.93
N ALA A 403 62.23 3.27 40.58
CA ALA A 403 62.02 3.25 42.03
C ALA A 403 63.34 3.48 42.80
N LYS A 404 64.43 2.83 42.38
CA LYS A 404 65.77 3.00 42.98
C LYS A 404 66.31 4.41 42.82
N GLU A 405 66.12 5.03 41.65
CA GLU A 405 66.53 6.42 41.39
C GLU A 405 65.85 7.41 42.35
N LYS A 406 64.61 7.12 42.75
CA LYS A 406 63.85 7.87 43.77
C LYS A 406 64.12 7.42 45.22
N GLY A 407 64.95 6.41 45.45
CA GLY A 407 65.21 5.86 46.78
C GLY A 407 64.01 5.11 47.41
N LEU A 408 63.08 4.63 46.59
CA LEU A 408 61.89 3.89 47.03
C LEU A 408 62.13 2.38 46.99
N GLU A 409 61.50 1.65 47.91
CA GLU A 409 61.49 0.18 47.90
C GLU A 409 60.32 -0.34 47.05
N LEU A 410 60.63 -1.07 45.97
CA LEU A 410 59.65 -1.77 45.15
C LEU A 410 59.77 -3.27 45.44
N GLY A 411 58.68 -3.89 45.92
CA GLY A 411 58.62 -5.32 46.22
C GLY A 411 57.74 -6.09 45.23
N TYR A 412 58.16 -7.29 44.83
CA TYR A 412 57.34 -8.24 44.09
C TYR A 412 57.26 -9.59 44.81
N GLU A 413 56.09 -9.91 45.35
CA GLU A 413 55.82 -11.18 46.02
C GLU A 413 55.29 -12.21 45.03
N LYS A 414 56.18 -13.09 44.54
CA LYS A 414 55.79 -14.16 43.63
C LYS A 414 54.93 -15.21 44.36
N PRO A 415 53.80 -15.66 43.80
CA PRO A 415 52.96 -16.70 44.40
C PRO A 415 53.72 -18.01 44.65
N LYS A 416 53.48 -18.65 45.80
CA LYS A 416 54.10 -19.94 46.17
C LYS A 416 53.64 -21.13 45.31
N LYS A 417 52.48 -21.02 44.66
CA LYS A 417 51.94 -21.99 43.69
C LYS A 417 51.64 -21.25 42.38
N PRO A 418 51.87 -21.86 41.21
CA PRO A 418 51.51 -21.24 39.93
C PRO A 418 50.03 -20.88 39.92
N LEU A 419 49.73 -19.66 39.51
CA LEU A 419 48.36 -19.21 39.28
C LEU A 419 47.80 -19.92 38.05
N PRO A 420 46.47 -20.06 37.95
CA PRO A 420 45.83 -20.60 36.77
C PRO A 420 46.20 -19.78 35.52
N ILE A 421 46.40 -20.47 34.39
CA ILE A 421 46.59 -19.81 33.10
C ILE A 421 45.28 -19.12 32.73
N LEU A 422 45.35 -17.82 32.46
CA LEU A 422 44.20 -16.99 32.14
C LEU A 422 44.16 -16.67 30.65
N SER A 423 42.97 -16.44 30.11
CA SER A 423 42.81 -15.88 28.77
C SER A 423 42.79 -14.36 28.90
N LEU A 424 43.88 -13.70 28.51
CA LEU A 424 44.06 -12.26 28.68
C LEU A 424 44.90 -11.67 27.55
N ASP A 425 44.71 -10.38 27.29
CA ASP A 425 45.57 -9.59 26.42
C ASP A 425 46.81 -9.16 27.22
N LYS A 426 47.96 -9.74 26.86
CA LYS A 426 49.23 -9.49 27.58
C LYS A 426 49.56 -7.99 27.60
N GLY A 427 49.40 -7.31 26.46
CA GLY A 427 49.77 -5.91 26.30
C GLY A 427 48.89 -5.00 27.15
N LYS A 428 47.57 -5.21 27.13
CA LYS A 428 46.64 -4.38 27.91
C LYS A 428 46.72 -4.59 29.41
N ILE A 429 46.95 -5.82 29.86
CA ILE A 429 47.17 -6.10 31.28
C ILE A 429 48.51 -5.54 31.75
N PHE A 430 49.56 -5.66 30.94
CA PHE A 430 50.85 -5.03 31.23
C PHE A 430 50.69 -3.51 31.38
N GLU A 431 50.07 -2.84 30.41
CA GLU A 431 49.81 -1.39 30.41
C GLU A 431 49.03 -0.96 31.65
N ALA A 432 47.97 -1.68 32.02
CA ALA A 432 47.18 -1.39 33.22
C ALA A 432 48.02 -1.48 34.51
N ILE A 433 48.75 -2.59 34.71
CA ILE A 433 49.56 -2.80 35.92
C ILE A 433 50.72 -1.80 35.96
N PHE A 434 51.39 -1.59 34.82
CA PHE A 434 52.48 -0.64 34.67
C PHE A 434 52.03 0.77 35.08
N ASN A 435 50.89 1.25 34.56
CA ASN A 435 50.37 2.58 34.88
C ASN A 435 50.02 2.75 36.37
N PHE A 436 49.48 1.71 37.03
CA PHE A 436 49.23 1.77 38.48
C PHE A 436 50.51 1.86 39.30
N VAL A 437 51.50 1.01 38.99
CA VAL A 437 52.76 0.97 39.75
C VAL A 437 53.61 2.21 39.46
N GLU A 438 53.66 2.67 38.20
CA GLU A 438 54.38 3.89 37.83
C GLU A 438 53.77 5.12 38.53
N ASN A 439 52.44 5.21 38.62
CA ASN A 439 51.78 6.27 39.39
C ASN A 439 52.10 6.20 40.88
N ALA A 440 52.19 5.00 41.46
CA ALA A 440 52.58 4.84 42.86
C ALA A 440 54.04 5.23 43.15
N ILE A 441 54.93 5.12 42.16
CA ILE A 441 56.32 5.62 42.24
C ILE A 441 56.38 7.14 42.02
N LYS A 442 55.43 7.70 41.25
CA LYS A 442 55.34 9.15 40.97
C LYS A 442 54.84 9.95 42.17
N LEU A 443 53.74 9.51 42.79
CA LEU A 443 53.15 10.05 44.02
C LEU A 443 54.10 9.86 45.21
#